data_AF-A0A1B9YV38-F1
#
_entry.id   AF-A0A1B9YV38-F1
#
_cell.length_a   1.000
_cell.length_b   1.000
_cell.length_c   1.000
_cell.angle_alpha   90.00
_cell.angle_beta   90.00
_cell.angle_gamma   90.00
#
_symmetry.space_group_name_H-M   'P 1'
#
loop_
_entity.id
_entity.type
_entity.pdbx_description
1 polymer ?
#
loop_
_entity_poly.entity_id
_entity_poly.type
_entity_poly.pdbx_seq_one_letter_code
_entity_poly.pdbx_strand_id
1 'polypeptide(L)'
;MDPKYSEMARAAHLAVDKDFLAGLKEKRPSAIFVATAAIWLQLILAWALALLGPLWLVFIPFLVSCALAQAMLLWVHEASHFSLFDDRRVNDIWSDVFFAGPIGITVAAYRERHSSHHAHLGTDLDQDGYPYHIDVRGGRALMAAMGRTLIGLTGLWLARTKYIGRRSESAPPISPRWVGPLITVVFNLTLISLCVLSGRWYLYPVLWVYPIVAVAVALNIVRSVAEHQPEDFPLFRDAVEAAMRPVVRTTVPGWFEKWMLYQANFNYHVEHHLFPTVPRHNLGKLHLHLVAKGFYRQFPSSLQSSGFLKFLQLARNKKHDDFSGAIEDAMRL
;
A
#
# COMPACT_ATOMS: atom_id res chain seq x y z
N MET A 1 3.53 -5.33 -21.90
CA MET A 1 2.59 -5.90 -20.91
C MET A 1 2.76 -7.41 -20.94
N ASP A 2 2.82 -8.09 -19.79
CA ASP A 2 3.02 -9.54 -19.72
C ASP A 2 1.87 -10.29 -20.44
N PRO A 3 2.15 -11.23 -21.37
CA PRO A 3 1.12 -12.07 -21.98
C PRO A 3 0.17 -12.74 -20.97
N LYS A 4 0.68 -13.19 -19.82
CA LYS A 4 -0.16 -13.82 -18.78
C LYS A 4 -1.14 -12.86 -18.14
N TYR A 5 -0.70 -11.63 -17.84
CA TYR A 5 -1.58 -10.58 -17.32
C TYR A 5 -2.63 -10.18 -18.36
N SER A 6 -2.24 -10.11 -19.63
CA SER A 6 -3.14 -9.74 -20.73
C SER A 6 -4.23 -10.80 -20.95
N GLU A 7 -3.87 -12.08 -20.83
CA GLU A 7 -4.81 -13.21 -20.85
C GLU A 7 -5.77 -13.15 -19.66
N MET A 8 -5.24 -12.94 -18.44
CA MET A 8 -6.03 -12.79 -17.22
C MET A 8 -7.04 -11.65 -17.35
N ALA A 9 -6.61 -10.48 -17.84
CA ALA A 9 -7.48 -9.34 -18.05
C ALA A 9 -8.59 -9.62 -19.05
N ARG A 10 -8.25 -10.27 -20.19
CA ARG A 10 -9.25 -10.67 -21.18
C ARG A 10 -10.27 -11.64 -20.59
N ALA A 11 -9.82 -12.66 -19.86
CA ALA A 11 -10.70 -13.64 -19.22
C ALA A 11 -11.65 -12.98 -18.20
N ALA A 12 -11.15 -12.04 -17.39
CA ALA A 12 -11.97 -11.30 -16.45
C ALA A 12 -13.03 -10.43 -17.14
N HIS A 13 -12.66 -9.70 -18.20
CA HIS A 13 -13.59 -8.88 -18.97
C HIS A 13 -14.68 -9.69 -19.68
N LEU A 14 -14.41 -10.96 -20.01
CA LEU A 14 -15.42 -11.88 -20.55
C LEU A 14 -16.32 -12.48 -19.46
N ALA A 15 -15.79 -12.65 -18.25
CA ALA A 15 -16.53 -13.22 -17.11
C ALA A 15 -17.49 -12.22 -16.45
N VAL A 16 -17.17 -10.93 -16.50
CA VAL A 16 -17.93 -9.86 -15.84
C VAL A 16 -18.90 -9.23 -16.83
N ASP A 17 -20.20 -9.34 -16.53
CA ASP A 17 -21.25 -8.70 -17.31
C ASP A 17 -21.17 -7.15 -17.23
N LYS A 18 -21.50 -6.47 -18.34
CA LYS A 18 -21.35 -5.00 -18.44
C LYS A 18 -22.33 -4.26 -17.54
N ASP A 19 -23.58 -4.73 -17.44
CA ASP A 19 -24.60 -4.08 -16.63
C ASP A 19 -24.31 -4.29 -15.14
N PHE A 20 -23.88 -5.51 -14.78
CA PHE A 20 -23.37 -5.78 -13.45
C PHE A 20 -22.19 -4.87 -13.09
N LEU A 21 -21.18 -4.76 -13.97
CA LEU A 21 -20.02 -3.90 -13.73
C LEU A 21 -20.40 -2.42 -13.61
N ALA A 22 -21.34 -1.94 -14.41
CA ALA A 22 -21.82 -0.56 -14.32
C ALA A 22 -22.46 -0.29 -12.96
N GLY A 23 -23.29 -1.20 -12.45
CA GLY A 23 -23.88 -1.10 -11.11
C GLY A 23 -22.85 -1.10 -9.96
N LEU A 24 -21.66 -1.68 -10.17
CA LEU A 24 -20.60 -1.67 -9.16
C LEU A 24 -19.83 -0.34 -9.08
N LYS A 25 -19.96 0.57 -10.05
CA LYS A 25 -19.22 1.85 -10.06
C LYS A 25 -19.86 2.94 -9.20
N GLU A 26 -21.06 2.70 -8.67
CA GLU A 26 -21.76 3.64 -7.82
C GLU A 26 -20.95 3.96 -6.56
N LYS A 27 -20.72 5.24 -6.31
CA LYS A 27 -20.01 5.71 -5.11
C LYS A 27 -20.96 5.78 -3.93
N ARG A 28 -20.43 5.57 -2.72
CA ARG A 28 -21.20 5.60 -1.48
C ARG A 28 -20.57 6.56 -0.48
N PRO A 29 -20.88 7.87 -0.56
CA PRO A 29 -20.36 8.89 0.37
C PRO A 29 -20.52 8.50 1.84
N SER A 30 -21.66 7.93 2.24
CA SER A 30 -21.91 7.48 3.63
C SER A 30 -20.87 6.48 4.12
N ALA A 31 -20.45 5.53 3.28
CA ALA A 31 -19.42 4.56 3.63
C ALA A 31 -18.02 5.18 3.78
N ILE A 32 -17.79 6.35 3.18
CA ILE A 32 -16.54 7.11 3.30
C ILE A 32 -16.56 7.91 4.60
N PHE A 33 -17.65 8.61 4.91
CA PHE A 33 -17.82 9.29 6.19
C PHE A 33 -17.64 8.34 7.38
N VAL A 34 -18.28 7.16 7.34
CA VAL A 34 -18.14 6.14 8.40
C VAL A 34 -16.69 5.68 8.53
N ALA A 35 -15.99 5.44 7.42
CA ALA A 35 -14.60 4.99 7.49
C ALA A 35 -13.64 6.09 7.96
N THR A 36 -13.82 7.33 7.50
CA THR A 36 -13.10 8.50 8.02
C THR A 36 -13.33 8.61 9.53
N ALA A 37 -14.58 8.60 9.99
CA ALA A 37 -14.91 8.68 11.41
C ALA A 37 -14.26 7.54 12.21
N ALA A 38 -14.30 6.30 11.71
CA ALA A 38 -13.70 5.14 12.38
C ALA A 38 -12.17 5.23 12.49
N ILE A 39 -11.48 5.73 11.45
CA ILE A 39 -10.02 5.96 11.47
C ILE A 39 -9.67 7.02 12.50
N TRP A 40 -10.37 8.16 12.45
CA TRP A 40 -10.09 9.29 13.35
C TRP A 40 -10.48 8.99 14.79
N LEU A 41 -11.54 8.23 15.03
CA LEU A 41 -11.88 7.75 16.37
C LEU A 41 -10.80 6.84 16.95
N GLN A 42 -10.32 5.85 16.17
CA GLN A 42 -9.20 5.00 16.61
C GLN A 42 -7.95 5.82 16.91
N LEU A 43 -7.65 6.83 16.07
CA LEU A 43 -6.51 7.71 16.28
C LEU A 43 -6.65 8.51 17.58
N ILE A 44 -7.80 9.16 17.79
CA ILE A 44 -8.07 9.97 18.98
C ILE A 44 -8.00 9.11 20.24
N LEU A 45 -8.61 7.92 20.24
CA LEU A 45 -8.58 7.01 21.39
C LEU A 45 -7.17 6.49 21.69
N ALA A 46 -6.40 6.15 20.65
CA ALA A 46 -5.01 5.75 20.80
C ALA A 46 -4.16 6.87 21.40
N TRP A 47 -4.28 8.10 20.89
CA TRP A 47 -3.54 9.24 21.41
C TRP A 47 -3.99 9.69 22.80
N ALA A 48 -5.28 9.59 23.12
CA ALA A 48 -5.78 9.80 24.47
C ALA A 48 -5.16 8.79 25.45
N LEU A 49 -5.12 7.50 25.08
CA LEU A 49 -4.47 6.47 25.88
C LEU A 49 -2.96 6.71 26.03
N ALA A 50 -2.28 7.15 24.96
CA ALA A 50 -0.85 7.43 24.98
C ALA A 50 -0.50 8.64 25.87
N LEU A 51 -1.31 9.70 25.84
CA LEU A 51 -1.05 10.94 26.56
C LEU A 51 -1.50 10.86 28.03
N LEU A 52 -2.66 10.27 28.29
CA LEU A 52 -3.30 10.26 29.61
C LEU A 52 -3.10 8.94 30.36
N GLY A 53 -2.91 7.84 29.64
CA GLY A 53 -2.78 6.50 30.21
C GLY A 53 -1.40 6.19 30.77
N PRO A 54 -1.25 5.01 31.42
CA PRO A 54 0.03 4.54 31.92
C PRO A 54 0.95 4.08 30.78
N LEU A 55 2.26 4.29 30.93
CA LEU A 55 3.23 4.06 29.86
C LEU A 55 3.33 2.58 29.42
N TRP A 56 3.02 1.61 30.29
CA TRP A 56 3.04 0.20 29.93
C TRP A 56 1.97 -0.19 28.90
N LEU A 57 0.96 0.65 28.67
CA LEU A 57 -0.04 0.48 27.62
C LEU A 57 0.38 1.07 26.26
N VAL A 58 1.56 1.69 26.14
CA VAL A 58 2.01 2.40 24.92
C VAL A 58 2.14 1.52 23.68
N PHE A 59 2.23 0.19 23.84
CA PHE A 59 2.24 -0.74 22.72
C PHE A 59 0.90 -0.75 21.95
N ILE A 60 -0.23 -0.48 22.62
CA ILE A 60 -1.55 -0.41 21.98
C ILE A 60 -1.61 0.75 21.00
N PRO A 61 -1.38 2.03 21.41
CA PRO A 61 -1.39 3.13 20.47
C PRO A 61 -0.28 3.02 19.42
N PHE A 62 0.84 2.37 19.73
CA PHE A 62 1.86 2.06 18.72
C PHE A 62 1.30 1.17 17.59
N LEU A 63 0.68 0.04 17.94
CA LEU A 63 0.08 -0.86 16.96
C LEU A 63 -1.03 -0.19 16.16
N VAL A 64 -1.87 0.62 16.82
CA VAL A 64 -2.94 1.39 16.15
C VAL A 64 -2.33 2.40 15.19
N SER A 65 -1.33 3.17 15.59
CA SER A 65 -0.65 4.13 14.70
C SER A 65 -0.04 3.47 13.47
N CYS A 66 0.57 2.27 13.61
CA CYS A 66 1.07 1.50 12.48
C CYS A 66 -0.04 1.13 11.50
N ALA A 67 -1.17 0.60 12.01
CA ALA A 67 -2.30 0.23 11.18
C ALA A 67 -2.95 1.46 10.51
N LEU A 68 -3.07 2.59 11.23
CA LEU A 68 -3.71 3.80 10.71
C LEU A 68 -2.84 4.55 9.71
N ALA A 69 -1.51 4.57 9.89
CA ALA A 69 -0.59 5.12 8.88
C ALA A 69 -0.74 4.37 7.54
N GLN A 70 -0.79 3.05 7.60
CA GLN A 70 -1.07 2.22 6.42
C GLN A 70 -2.48 2.48 5.87
N ALA A 71 -3.50 2.56 6.74
CA ALA A 71 -4.88 2.84 6.34
C ALA A 71 -5.00 4.14 5.54
N MET A 72 -4.43 5.23 6.07
CA MET A 72 -4.47 6.54 5.44
C MET A 72 -3.85 6.49 4.05
N LEU A 73 -2.74 5.78 3.87
CA LEU A 73 -2.14 5.57 2.54
C LEU A 73 -3.09 4.85 1.57
N LEU A 74 -3.79 3.79 2.02
CA LEU A 74 -4.76 3.06 1.19
C LEU A 74 -5.99 3.91 0.83
N TRP A 75 -6.36 4.86 1.69
CA TRP A 75 -7.42 5.81 1.38
C TRP A 75 -6.98 6.90 0.40
N VAL A 76 -5.73 7.34 0.47
CA VAL A 76 -5.13 8.21 -0.56
C VAL A 76 -5.07 7.49 -1.91
N HIS A 77 -4.73 6.20 -1.91
CA HIS A 77 -4.82 5.34 -3.08
C HIS A 77 -6.24 5.33 -3.68
N GLU A 78 -7.27 5.04 -2.87
CA GLU A 78 -8.66 5.06 -3.34
C GLU A 78 -9.03 6.44 -3.92
N ALA A 79 -8.71 7.53 -3.22
CA ALA A 79 -8.92 8.89 -3.72
C ALA A 79 -8.20 9.17 -5.05
N SER A 80 -7.10 8.47 -5.34
CA SER A 80 -6.36 8.64 -6.58
C SER A 80 -7.15 8.16 -7.81
N HIS A 81 -8.11 7.24 -7.62
CA HIS A 81 -9.04 6.77 -8.65
C HIS A 81 -10.35 7.57 -8.74
N PHE A 82 -10.50 8.65 -7.96
CA PHE A 82 -11.73 9.44 -7.86
C PHE A 82 -12.96 8.63 -7.42
N SER A 83 -12.75 7.61 -6.61
CA SER A 83 -13.79 6.69 -6.14
C SER A 83 -14.43 7.11 -4.81
N LEU A 84 -13.97 8.21 -4.19
CA LEU A 84 -14.60 8.73 -2.97
C LEU A 84 -15.91 9.46 -3.28
N PHE A 85 -15.84 10.53 -4.06
CA PHE A 85 -17.00 11.39 -4.36
C PHE A 85 -17.14 11.61 -5.86
N ASP A 86 -18.33 12.02 -6.31
CA ASP A 86 -18.57 12.37 -7.71
C ASP A 86 -17.84 13.62 -8.15
N ASP A 87 -17.81 14.63 -7.28
CA ASP A 87 -17.00 15.80 -7.48
C ASP A 87 -15.52 15.49 -7.18
N ARG A 88 -14.66 15.62 -8.20
CA ARG A 88 -13.21 15.36 -8.10
C ARG A 88 -12.49 16.31 -7.14
N ARG A 89 -12.97 17.55 -7.01
CA ARG A 89 -12.39 18.53 -6.08
C ARG A 89 -12.76 18.18 -4.64
N VAL A 90 -14.01 17.76 -4.39
CA VAL A 90 -14.41 17.24 -3.07
C VAL A 90 -13.62 15.99 -2.71
N ASN A 91 -13.44 15.06 -3.66
CA ASN A 91 -12.60 13.87 -3.50
C ASN A 91 -11.18 14.23 -3.05
N ASP A 92 -10.52 15.15 -3.75
CA ASP A 92 -9.13 15.48 -3.47
C ASP A 92 -8.98 16.27 -2.16
N ILE A 93 -9.86 17.24 -1.90
CA ILE A 93 -9.86 17.99 -0.64
C ILE A 93 -10.12 17.05 0.54
N TRP A 94 -11.09 16.14 0.43
CA TRP A 94 -11.39 15.19 1.51
C TRP A 94 -10.18 14.30 1.82
N SER A 95 -9.53 13.77 0.78
CA SER A 95 -8.34 12.96 0.94
C SER A 95 -7.19 13.76 1.55
N ASP A 96 -6.90 14.96 1.04
CA ASP A 96 -5.81 15.80 1.55
C ASP A 96 -6.04 16.22 3.01
N VAL A 97 -7.29 16.48 3.42
CA VAL A 97 -7.62 16.88 4.79
C VAL A 97 -7.56 15.69 5.76
N PHE A 98 -8.16 14.56 5.41
CA PHE A 98 -8.38 13.48 6.38
C PHE A 98 -7.38 12.33 6.30
N PHE A 99 -6.63 12.20 5.21
CA PHE A 99 -5.75 11.05 4.99
C PHE A 99 -4.33 11.45 4.55
N ALA A 100 -4.20 12.25 3.50
CA ALA A 100 -2.91 12.58 2.88
C ALA A 100 -2.09 13.58 3.71
N GLY A 101 -2.69 14.73 4.06
CA GLY A 101 -2.04 15.78 4.84
C GLY A 101 -1.55 15.32 6.22
N PRO A 102 -2.35 14.59 7.03
CA PRO A 102 -1.90 14.08 8.32
C PRO A 102 -0.59 13.28 8.27
N ILE A 103 -0.39 12.49 7.20
CA ILE A 103 0.84 11.69 6.97
C ILE A 103 1.88 12.39 6.08
N GLY A 104 1.67 13.66 5.74
CA GLY A 104 2.65 14.49 5.06
C GLY A 104 2.76 14.29 3.55
N ILE A 105 1.73 13.78 2.89
CA ILE A 105 1.68 13.63 1.42
C ILE A 105 0.47 14.39 0.84
N THR A 106 0.32 14.35 -0.49
CA THR A 106 -0.88 14.86 -1.17
C THR A 106 -1.41 13.80 -2.11
N VAL A 107 -2.73 13.79 -2.33
CA VAL A 107 -3.36 12.87 -3.29
C VAL A 107 -2.85 13.09 -4.71
N ALA A 108 -2.55 14.34 -5.09
CA ALA A 108 -2.04 14.65 -6.41
C ALA A 108 -0.65 14.01 -6.67
N ALA A 109 0.30 14.17 -5.73
CA ALA A 109 1.63 13.59 -5.85
C ALA A 109 1.61 12.06 -5.80
N TYR A 110 0.69 11.48 -5.03
CA TYR A 110 0.50 10.02 -4.99
C TYR A 110 -0.11 9.50 -6.29
N ARG A 111 -1.18 10.14 -6.79
CA ARG A 111 -1.90 9.74 -8.00
C ARG A 111 -1.02 9.70 -9.25
N GLU A 112 -0.12 10.67 -9.42
CA GLU A 112 0.79 10.70 -10.58
C GLU A 112 1.59 9.40 -10.69
N ARG A 113 2.20 8.97 -9.58
CA ARG A 113 2.95 7.72 -9.53
C ARG A 113 2.09 6.49 -9.67
N HIS A 114 0.97 6.47 -8.94
CA HIS A 114 0.07 5.34 -8.97
C HIS A 114 -0.54 5.12 -10.36
N SER A 115 -0.82 6.20 -11.10
CA SER A 115 -1.27 6.11 -12.49
C SER A 115 -0.18 5.53 -13.40
N SER A 116 1.09 5.88 -13.16
CA SER A 116 2.23 5.27 -13.84
C SER A 116 2.34 3.77 -13.53
N HIS A 117 2.08 3.34 -12.30
CA HIS A 117 2.04 1.92 -11.94
C HIS A 117 0.98 1.13 -12.74
N HIS A 118 -0.25 1.64 -12.84
CA HIS A 118 -1.27 0.99 -13.67
C HIS A 118 -0.91 0.99 -15.17
N ALA A 119 -0.27 2.03 -15.67
CA ALA A 119 0.08 2.17 -17.09
C ALA A 119 1.31 1.35 -17.49
N HIS A 120 2.27 1.20 -16.58
CA HIS A 120 3.62 0.74 -16.86
C HIS A 120 4.08 -0.42 -15.95
N LEU A 121 3.13 -1.10 -15.29
CA LEU A 121 3.36 -2.23 -14.39
C LEU A 121 4.46 -3.17 -14.90
N GLY A 122 5.51 -3.32 -14.08
CA GLY A 122 6.62 -4.25 -14.36
C GLY A 122 7.65 -3.77 -15.39
N THR A 123 7.60 -2.49 -15.78
CA THR A 123 8.62 -1.86 -16.63
C THR A 123 9.38 -0.80 -15.83
N ASP A 124 10.54 -0.37 -16.33
CA ASP A 124 11.34 0.68 -15.71
C ASP A 124 10.62 2.06 -15.66
N LEU A 125 9.52 2.19 -16.41
CA LEU A 125 8.66 3.38 -16.40
C LEU A 125 7.64 3.39 -15.25
N ASP A 126 7.55 2.30 -14.47
CA ASP A 126 6.74 2.24 -13.26
C ASP A 126 7.40 3.02 -12.12
N GLN A 127 6.89 4.23 -11.86
CA GLN A 127 7.42 5.12 -10.83
C GLN A 127 7.07 4.69 -9.40
N ASP A 128 6.17 3.71 -9.22
CA ASP A 128 5.83 3.12 -7.93
C ASP A 128 6.30 1.67 -7.78
N GLY A 129 7.11 1.18 -8.73
CA GLY A 129 7.54 -0.22 -8.77
C GLY A 129 8.55 -0.64 -7.69
N TYR A 130 9.22 0.33 -7.05
CA TYR A 130 10.32 0.04 -6.11
C TYR A 130 10.04 -1.06 -5.06
N PRO A 131 8.84 -1.19 -4.43
CA PRO A 131 8.70 -2.10 -3.30
C PRO A 131 8.71 -3.57 -3.73
N TYR A 132 8.16 -3.91 -4.90
CA TYR A 132 8.11 -5.30 -5.38
C TYR A 132 9.35 -5.69 -6.22
N HIS A 133 10.23 -4.73 -6.50
CA HIS A 133 11.56 -4.97 -7.07
C HIS A 133 12.65 -5.17 -5.99
N ILE A 134 12.30 -5.02 -4.70
CA ILE A 134 13.25 -5.29 -3.62
C ILE A 134 13.50 -6.80 -3.53
N ASP A 135 14.76 -7.19 -3.63
CA ASP A 135 15.15 -8.56 -3.33
C ASP A 135 15.01 -8.85 -1.84
N VAL A 136 14.14 -9.80 -1.53
CA VAL A 136 13.91 -10.33 -0.18
C VAL A 136 14.29 -11.80 -0.06
N ARG A 137 14.84 -12.41 -1.12
CA ARG A 137 15.09 -13.85 -1.18
C ARG A 137 16.35 -14.20 -0.40
N GLY A 138 16.17 -14.96 0.67
CA GLY A 138 17.24 -15.35 1.60
C GLY A 138 17.38 -14.39 2.77
N GLY A 139 17.84 -14.90 3.92
CA GLY A 139 17.86 -14.16 5.18
C GLY A 139 18.68 -12.87 5.14
N ARG A 140 19.82 -12.85 4.42
CA ARG A 140 20.66 -11.65 4.30
C ARG A 140 19.97 -10.52 3.53
N ALA A 141 19.37 -10.83 2.37
CA ALA A 141 18.63 -9.86 1.57
C ALA A 141 17.43 -9.32 2.33
N LEU A 142 16.65 -10.22 2.96
CA LEU A 142 15.53 -9.84 3.82
C LEU A 142 15.95 -8.91 4.97
N MET A 143 17.01 -9.26 5.70
CA MET A 143 17.51 -8.43 6.81
C MET A 143 18.00 -7.07 6.32
N ALA A 144 18.70 -7.01 5.19
CA ALA A 144 19.17 -5.76 4.62
C ALA A 144 17.99 -4.86 4.18
N ALA A 145 17.03 -5.43 3.45
CA ALA A 145 15.84 -4.72 2.97
C ALA A 145 14.96 -4.22 4.11
N MET A 146 14.58 -5.11 5.03
CA MET A 146 13.71 -4.78 6.15
C MET A 146 14.43 -3.95 7.20
N GLY A 147 15.69 -4.22 7.51
CA GLY A 147 16.49 -3.43 8.45
C GLY A 147 16.68 -1.99 7.98
N ARG A 148 17.06 -1.77 6.71
CA ARG A 148 17.15 -0.42 6.12
C ARG A 148 15.81 0.32 6.19
N THR A 149 14.71 -0.41 5.98
CA THR A 149 13.37 0.18 6.02
C THR A 149 12.92 0.50 7.44
N LEU A 150 13.13 -0.42 8.39
CA LEU A 150 12.72 -0.27 9.79
C LEU A 150 13.57 0.74 10.58
N ILE A 151 14.78 1.09 10.09
CA ILE A 151 15.55 2.23 10.60
C ILE A 151 15.07 3.57 9.98
N GLY A 152 14.18 3.52 8.98
CA GLY A 152 13.55 4.69 8.34
C GLY A 152 14.31 5.25 7.14
N LEU A 153 15.46 4.65 6.75
CA LEU A 153 16.27 5.15 5.63
C LEU A 153 15.52 5.11 4.30
N THR A 154 14.76 4.02 4.07
CA THR A 154 13.90 3.90 2.88
C THR A 154 12.80 4.97 2.88
N GLY A 155 12.13 5.20 4.01
CA GLY A 155 11.08 6.22 4.11
C GLY A 155 11.59 7.65 3.92
N LEU A 156 12.75 7.99 4.48
CA LEU A 156 13.39 9.30 4.27
C LEU A 156 13.80 9.50 2.80
N TRP A 157 14.34 8.45 2.15
CA TRP A 157 14.64 8.48 0.73
C TRP A 157 13.37 8.69 -0.11
N LEU A 158 12.27 8.00 0.22
CA LEU A 158 10.97 8.21 -0.42
C LEU A 158 10.47 9.63 -0.17
N ALA A 159 10.48 10.15 1.05
CA ALA A 159 10.04 11.52 1.34
C ALA A 159 10.80 12.55 0.47
N ARG A 160 12.13 12.42 0.40
CA ARG A 160 12.99 13.29 -0.40
C ARG A 160 12.73 13.17 -1.89
N THR A 161 12.71 11.96 -2.44
CA THR A 161 12.63 11.73 -3.90
C THR A 161 11.21 11.77 -4.43
N LYS A 162 10.23 11.39 -3.59
CA LYS A 162 8.83 11.27 -3.97
C LYS A 162 8.01 12.53 -3.74
N TYR A 163 8.18 13.19 -2.60
CA TYR A 163 7.23 14.22 -2.17
C TYR A 163 7.84 15.62 -2.05
N ILE A 164 9.17 15.74 -1.87
CA ILE A 164 9.84 17.04 -1.71
C ILE A 164 10.64 17.45 -2.95
N GLY A 165 11.37 16.51 -3.57
CA GLY A 165 12.43 16.82 -4.52
C GLY A 165 12.06 16.88 -6.00
N ARG A 166 10.85 16.48 -6.40
CA ARG A 166 10.43 16.44 -7.81
C ARG A 166 9.20 17.30 -8.02
N ARG A 167 9.31 18.33 -8.87
CA ARG A 167 8.12 19.01 -9.39
C ARG A 167 7.46 18.06 -10.38
N SER A 168 6.21 17.69 -10.11
CA SER A 168 5.34 16.97 -11.03
C SER A 168 5.35 17.67 -12.39
N GLU A 169 5.68 16.94 -13.46
CA GLU A 169 5.52 17.41 -14.85
C GLU A 169 4.07 17.21 -15.33
N SER A 170 3.24 16.53 -14.53
CA SER A 170 1.84 16.29 -14.83
C SER A 170 0.91 17.49 -14.57
N ALA A 171 -0.37 17.31 -14.91
CA ALA A 171 -1.44 18.29 -14.78
C ALA A 171 -1.50 18.92 -13.36
N PRO A 172 -1.94 20.19 -13.24
CA PRO A 172 -2.05 20.85 -11.95
C PRO A 172 -2.99 20.07 -11.00
N PRO A 173 -2.72 20.08 -9.69
CA PRO A 173 -3.57 19.41 -8.71
C PRO A 173 -4.98 19.98 -8.73
N ILE A 174 -5.97 19.12 -8.49
CA ILE A 174 -7.40 19.50 -8.48
C ILE A 174 -7.76 20.19 -7.16
N SER A 175 -7.21 19.72 -6.04
CA SER A 175 -7.26 20.45 -4.77
C SER A 175 -6.36 21.68 -4.81
N PRO A 176 -6.73 22.78 -4.10
CA PRO A 176 -5.84 23.92 -3.98
C PRO A 176 -4.49 23.52 -3.38
N ARG A 177 -3.38 23.95 -4.00
CA ARG A 177 -1.99 23.53 -3.68
C ARG A 177 -1.59 23.73 -2.22
N TRP A 178 -2.30 24.61 -1.50
CA TRP A 178 -2.04 24.94 -0.10
C TRP A 178 -2.75 24.01 0.89
N VAL A 179 -3.82 23.31 0.50
CA VAL A 179 -4.65 22.51 1.44
C VAL A 179 -3.81 21.41 2.08
N GLY A 180 -3.20 20.54 1.28
CA GLY A 180 -2.34 19.46 1.79
C GLY A 180 -1.23 19.97 2.72
N PRO A 181 -0.34 20.89 2.27
CA PRO A 181 0.71 21.44 3.11
C PRO A 181 0.21 22.13 4.39
N LEU A 182 -0.89 22.89 4.33
CA LEU A 182 -1.47 23.53 5.50
C LEU A 182 -1.92 22.48 6.52
N ILE A 183 -2.66 21.47 6.08
CA ILE A 183 -3.14 20.40 6.95
C ILE A 183 -1.97 19.63 7.54
N THR A 184 -0.95 19.30 6.75
CA THR A 184 0.29 18.66 7.25
C THR A 184 0.91 19.46 8.39
N VAL A 185 1.11 20.77 8.19
CA VAL A 185 1.73 21.64 9.19
C VAL A 185 0.84 21.77 10.42
N VAL A 186 -0.43 22.11 10.26
CA VAL A 186 -1.36 22.30 11.37
C VAL A 186 -1.53 21.03 12.20
N PHE A 187 -1.75 19.88 11.54
CA PHE A 187 -1.94 18.61 12.22
C PHE A 187 -0.69 18.20 13.01
N ASN A 188 0.49 18.21 12.37
CA ASN A 188 1.73 17.76 13.01
C ASN A 188 2.20 18.73 14.11
N LEU A 189 2.03 20.05 13.93
CA LEU A 189 2.29 21.03 14.99
C LEU A 189 1.33 20.85 16.17
N THR A 190 0.05 20.61 15.91
CA THR A 190 -0.90 20.34 17.00
C THR A 190 -0.51 19.10 17.77
N LEU A 191 -0.19 18.00 17.07
CA LEU A 191 0.15 16.74 17.70
C LEU A 191 1.44 16.82 18.53
N ILE A 192 2.51 17.43 17.99
CA ILE A 192 3.75 17.61 18.74
C ILE A 192 3.57 18.57 19.92
N SER A 193 2.79 19.64 19.77
CA SER A 193 2.46 20.56 20.86
C SER A 193 1.73 19.84 21.99
N LEU A 194 0.75 18.98 21.70
CA LEU A 194 0.08 18.16 22.72
C LEU A 194 1.06 17.26 23.47
N CYS A 195 2.00 16.62 22.75
CA CYS A 195 3.03 15.77 23.37
C CYS A 195 3.99 16.56 24.27
N VAL A 196 4.41 17.75 23.83
CA VAL A 196 5.30 18.63 24.60
C VAL A 196 4.59 19.15 25.86
N LEU A 197 3.35 19.64 25.71
CA LEU A 197 2.54 20.13 26.82
C LEU A 197 2.22 19.05 27.86
N SER A 198 2.09 17.79 27.44
CA SER A 198 1.89 16.67 28.35
C SER A 198 3.18 16.15 29.01
N GLY A 199 4.34 16.74 28.72
CA GLY A 199 5.65 16.24 29.17
C GLY A 199 6.08 14.91 28.54
N ARG A 200 5.39 14.46 27.48
CA ARG A 200 5.62 13.17 26.80
C ARG A 200 6.01 13.36 25.33
N TRP A 201 6.93 14.29 25.08
CA TRP A 201 7.37 14.68 23.72
C TRP A 201 7.82 13.48 22.87
N TYR A 202 8.42 12.45 23.50
CA TYR A 202 8.91 11.23 22.84
C TYR A 202 7.81 10.41 22.16
N LEU A 203 6.54 10.60 22.53
CA LEU A 203 5.42 9.92 21.89
C LEU A 203 5.26 10.35 20.43
N TYR A 204 5.56 11.61 20.09
CA TYR A 204 5.46 12.08 18.71
C TYR A 204 6.38 11.31 17.75
N PRO A 205 7.71 11.24 17.96
CA PRO A 205 8.57 10.45 17.08
C PRO A 205 8.27 8.94 17.12
N VAL A 206 7.89 8.38 18.28
CA VAL A 206 7.67 6.93 18.44
C VAL A 206 6.32 6.45 17.91
N LEU A 207 5.25 7.21 18.14
CA LEU A 207 3.88 6.83 17.79
C LEU A 207 3.34 7.50 16.54
N TRP A 208 4.04 8.48 15.97
CA TRP A 208 3.61 9.12 14.72
C TRP A 208 4.66 9.00 13.63
N VAL A 209 5.83 9.61 13.83
CA VAL A 209 6.85 9.71 12.79
C VAL A 209 7.36 8.31 12.41
N TYR A 210 7.75 7.49 13.38
CA TYR A 210 8.28 6.15 13.14
C TYR A 210 7.28 5.22 12.42
N PRO A 211 6.00 5.11 12.83
CA PRO A 211 4.98 4.39 12.08
C PRO A 211 4.87 4.81 10.61
N ILE A 212 4.98 6.11 10.30
CA ILE A 212 4.87 6.62 8.92
C ILE A 212 6.14 6.32 8.11
N VAL A 213 7.32 6.67 8.63
CA VAL A 213 8.57 6.62 7.85
C VAL A 213 9.23 5.25 7.82
N ALA A 214 8.89 4.36 8.76
CA ALA A 214 9.50 3.03 8.87
C ALA A 214 8.45 1.92 8.71
N VAL A 215 7.48 1.84 9.62
CA VAL A 215 6.58 0.67 9.70
C VAL A 215 5.64 0.60 8.49
N ALA A 216 4.94 1.69 8.13
CA ALA A 216 4.03 1.72 6.99
C ALA A 216 4.78 1.43 5.68
N VAL A 217 6.02 1.92 5.53
CA VAL A 217 6.87 1.59 4.37
C VAL A 217 7.21 0.10 4.35
N ALA A 218 7.58 -0.49 5.50
CA ALA A 218 7.84 -1.93 5.60
C ALA A 218 6.60 -2.76 5.28
N LEU A 219 5.44 -2.39 5.83
CA LEU A 219 4.16 -3.04 5.53
C LEU A 219 3.80 -2.92 4.06
N ASN A 220 4.07 -1.77 3.42
CA ASN A 220 3.87 -1.60 1.99
C ASN A 220 4.78 -2.51 1.17
N ILE A 221 6.05 -2.70 1.55
CA ILE A 221 6.96 -3.65 0.89
C ILE A 221 6.45 -5.07 1.05
N VAL A 222 6.13 -5.49 2.29
CA VAL A 222 5.59 -6.84 2.58
C VAL A 222 4.40 -7.15 1.68
N ARG A 223 3.44 -6.21 1.62
CA ARG A 223 2.24 -6.34 0.81
C ARG A 223 2.56 -6.37 -0.69
N SER A 224 3.35 -5.42 -1.18
CA SER A 224 3.67 -5.30 -2.61
C SER A 224 4.44 -6.52 -3.11
N VAL A 225 5.40 -7.02 -2.33
CA VAL A 225 6.09 -8.29 -2.63
C VAL A 225 5.09 -9.45 -2.69
N ALA A 226 4.26 -9.60 -1.67
CA ALA A 226 3.26 -10.67 -1.62
C ALA A 226 2.29 -10.62 -2.82
N GLU A 227 1.94 -9.43 -3.29
CA GLU A 227 0.94 -9.25 -4.34
C GLU A 227 1.53 -9.26 -5.76
N HIS A 228 2.74 -8.72 -5.94
CA HIS A 228 3.33 -8.46 -7.25
C HIS A 228 4.55 -9.31 -7.58
N GLN A 229 5.28 -9.82 -6.60
CA GLN A 229 6.52 -10.55 -6.87
C GLN A 229 6.24 -11.99 -7.35
N PRO A 230 6.78 -12.43 -8.51
CA PRO A 230 6.68 -13.80 -8.96
C PRO A 230 7.60 -14.68 -8.10
N GLU A 231 7.31 -15.98 -8.07
CA GLU A 231 7.98 -16.90 -7.14
C GLU A 231 9.44 -17.18 -7.48
N ASP A 232 9.85 -16.88 -8.70
CA ASP A 232 11.20 -17.09 -9.22
C ASP A 232 12.07 -15.83 -9.16
N PHE A 233 11.57 -14.69 -8.66
CA PHE A 233 12.37 -13.48 -8.50
C PHE A 233 13.37 -13.57 -7.33
N PRO A 234 14.61 -13.06 -7.49
CA PRO A 234 15.21 -12.62 -8.75
C PRO A 234 15.53 -13.81 -9.66
N LEU A 235 15.25 -13.67 -10.96
CA LEU A 235 15.50 -14.70 -11.97
C LEU A 235 16.76 -14.32 -12.75
N PHE A 236 17.77 -15.18 -12.73
CA PHE A 236 18.98 -15.00 -13.54
C PHE A 236 18.96 -15.94 -14.74
N ARG A 237 19.37 -15.43 -15.91
CA ARG A 237 19.64 -16.20 -17.13
C ARG A 237 21.01 -15.80 -17.66
N ASP A 238 21.89 -16.78 -17.84
CA ASP A 238 23.27 -16.54 -18.33
C ASP A 238 24.01 -15.45 -17.54
N ALA A 239 23.92 -15.52 -16.20
CA ALA A 239 24.47 -14.54 -15.24
C ALA A 239 23.90 -13.10 -15.33
N VAL A 240 22.85 -12.87 -16.12
CA VAL A 240 22.15 -11.59 -16.21
C VAL A 240 20.78 -11.71 -15.53
N GLU A 241 20.43 -10.72 -14.70
CA GLU A 241 19.09 -10.64 -14.12
C GLU A 241 18.07 -10.42 -15.23
N ALA A 242 17.15 -11.36 -15.37
CA ALA A 242 16.05 -11.25 -16.31
C ALA A 242 15.05 -10.20 -15.83
N ALA A 243 14.48 -9.45 -16.77
CA ALA A 243 13.46 -8.47 -16.47
C ALA A 243 12.29 -9.09 -15.67
N MET A 244 12.01 -8.49 -14.52
CA MET A 244 10.92 -8.83 -13.62
C MET A 244 9.57 -8.78 -14.34
N ARG A 245 8.77 -9.85 -14.19
CA ARG A 245 7.39 -9.91 -14.68
C ARG A 245 6.44 -9.98 -13.49
N PRO A 246 5.85 -8.86 -13.07
CA PRO A 246 4.99 -8.85 -11.90
C PRO A 246 3.72 -9.65 -12.17
N VAL A 247 3.26 -10.33 -11.12
CA VAL A 247 1.92 -10.92 -11.07
C VAL A 247 0.98 -9.97 -10.34
N VAL A 248 -0.30 -10.30 -10.24
CA VAL A 248 -1.21 -9.62 -9.31
C VAL A 248 -1.95 -10.68 -8.51
N ARG A 249 -2.05 -10.50 -7.19
CA ARG A 249 -2.74 -11.46 -6.30
C ARG A 249 -3.76 -10.78 -5.39
N THR A 250 -4.93 -11.40 -5.28
CA THR A 250 -5.93 -11.09 -4.28
C THR A 250 -5.67 -11.91 -3.02
N THR A 251 -5.69 -11.24 -1.87
CA THR A 251 -5.55 -11.87 -0.57
C THR A 251 -6.93 -12.05 0.07
N VAL A 252 -7.16 -13.17 0.74
CA VAL A 252 -8.33 -13.44 1.59
C VAL A 252 -7.86 -13.49 3.05
N PRO A 253 -7.51 -12.33 3.65
CA PRO A 253 -6.82 -12.28 4.92
C PRO A 253 -7.75 -12.57 6.11
N GLY A 254 -7.16 -13.03 7.22
CA GLY A 254 -7.82 -12.99 8.52
C GLY A 254 -8.05 -11.56 9.02
N TRP A 255 -8.81 -11.41 10.11
CA TRP A 255 -9.21 -10.08 10.61
C TRP A 255 -8.03 -9.16 10.95
N PHE A 256 -6.95 -9.71 11.52
CA PHE A 256 -5.79 -8.93 11.94
C PHE A 256 -5.03 -8.39 10.73
N GLU A 257 -4.76 -9.25 9.76
CA GLU A 257 -4.07 -8.86 8.53
C GLU A 257 -4.95 -7.92 7.68
N LYS A 258 -6.27 -8.12 7.70
CA LYS A 258 -7.23 -7.19 7.10
C LYS A 258 -7.12 -5.80 7.72
N TRP A 259 -7.08 -5.71 9.05
CA TRP A 259 -6.95 -4.46 9.78
C TRP A 259 -5.58 -3.81 9.60
N MET A 260 -4.49 -4.58 9.58
CA MET A 260 -3.13 -4.04 9.49
C MET A 260 -2.70 -3.66 8.06
N LEU A 261 -2.98 -4.52 7.08
CA LEU A 261 -2.44 -4.40 5.71
C LEU A 261 -3.46 -4.03 4.64
N TYR A 262 -4.73 -4.41 4.84
CA TYR A 262 -5.73 -4.43 3.77
C TYR A 262 -7.01 -3.66 4.10
N GLN A 263 -6.85 -2.54 4.79
CA GLN A 263 -7.94 -1.59 4.95
C GLN A 263 -8.40 -1.08 3.58
N ALA A 264 -9.56 -0.41 3.56
CA ALA A 264 -10.20 0.01 2.32
C ALA A 264 -10.38 -1.12 1.29
N ASN A 265 -10.54 -2.38 1.73
CA ASN A 265 -10.72 -3.55 0.86
C ASN A 265 -9.63 -3.75 -0.20
N PHE A 266 -8.43 -3.24 0.05
CA PHE A 266 -7.32 -3.33 -0.89
C PHE A 266 -6.90 -4.79 -1.18
N ASN A 267 -7.18 -5.73 -0.28
CA ASN A 267 -6.89 -7.15 -0.48
C ASN A 267 -7.46 -7.72 -1.79
N TYR A 268 -8.52 -7.13 -2.36
CA TYR A 268 -9.05 -7.46 -3.69
C TYR A 268 -8.24 -6.78 -4.80
N HIS A 269 -6.94 -7.10 -4.85
CA HIS A 269 -5.99 -6.38 -5.68
C HIS A 269 -6.08 -6.77 -7.16
N VAL A 270 -6.38 -8.04 -7.47
CA VAL A 270 -6.65 -8.48 -8.85
C VAL A 270 -7.87 -7.75 -9.40
N GLU A 271 -8.95 -7.70 -8.63
CA GLU A 271 -10.16 -6.96 -8.98
C GLU A 271 -9.87 -5.49 -9.24
N HIS A 272 -9.05 -4.89 -8.38
CA HIS A 272 -8.64 -3.50 -8.52
C HIS A 272 -7.82 -3.25 -9.79
N HIS A 273 -6.82 -4.07 -10.09
CA HIS A 273 -6.00 -3.92 -11.31
C HIS A 273 -6.82 -4.11 -12.59
N LEU A 274 -7.75 -5.05 -12.57
CA LEU A 274 -8.61 -5.36 -13.72
C LEU A 274 -9.72 -4.31 -13.92
N PHE A 275 -10.26 -3.78 -12.83
CA PHE A 275 -11.38 -2.85 -12.84
C PHE A 275 -11.16 -1.68 -11.86
N PRO A 276 -10.16 -0.80 -12.10
CA PRO A 276 -9.75 0.23 -11.13
C PRO A 276 -10.82 1.29 -10.86
N THR A 277 -11.85 1.35 -11.68
CA THR A 277 -13.01 2.24 -11.50
C THR A 277 -14.04 1.72 -10.48
N VAL A 278 -13.93 0.46 -10.03
CA VAL A 278 -14.83 -0.11 -9.03
C VAL A 278 -14.39 0.34 -7.64
N PRO A 279 -15.21 1.12 -6.90
CA PRO A 279 -14.87 1.58 -5.57
C PRO A 279 -14.76 0.42 -4.58
N ARG A 280 -13.96 0.64 -3.53
CA ARG A 280 -13.58 -0.37 -2.55
C ARG A 280 -14.72 -1.18 -1.93
N HIS A 281 -15.87 -0.56 -1.72
CA HIS A 281 -17.01 -1.18 -1.04
C HIS A 281 -17.74 -2.19 -1.94
N ASN A 282 -17.47 -2.17 -3.25
CA ASN A 282 -18.02 -3.11 -4.23
C ASN A 282 -16.99 -4.15 -4.71
N LEU A 283 -15.69 -4.00 -4.39
CA LEU A 283 -14.67 -4.99 -4.77
C LEU A 283 -14.95 -6.40 -4.24
N GLY A 284 -15.50 -6.53 -3.03
CA GLY A 284 -15.91 -7.84 -2.51
C GLY A 284 -17.04 -8.50 -3.31
N LYS A 285 -17.96 -7.72 -3.88
CA LYS A 285 -19.00 -8.24 -4.76
C LYS A 285 -18.42 -8.70 -6.10
N LEU A 286 -17.48 -7.92 -6.64
CA LEU A 286 -16.75 -8.26 -7.86
C LEU A 286 -15.95 -9.56 -7.67
N HIS A 287 -15.27 -9.71 -6.53
CA HIS A 287 -14.57 -10.95 -6.16
C HIS A 287 -15.49 -12.17 -6.22
N LEU A 288 -16.62 -12.12 -5.53
CA LEU A 288 -17.59 -13.21 -5.49
C LEU A 288 -18.12 -13.56 -6.89
N HIS A 289 -18.35 -12.56 -7.74
CA HIS A 289 -18.75 -12.77 -9.13
C HIS A 289 -17.67 -13.49 -9.93
N LEU A 290 -16.40 -13.06 -9.83
CA LEU A 290 -15.27 -13.71 -10.50
C LEU A 290 -15.09 -15.16 -10.03
N VAL A 291 -15.23 -15.43 -8.72
CA VAL A 291 -15.24 -16.79 -8.16
C VAL A 291 -16.35 -17.64 -8.79
N ALA A 292 -17.58 -17.13 -8.81
CA ALA A 292 -18.74 -17.84 -9.36
C ALA A 292 -18.56 -18.18 -10.85
N LYS A 293 -17.90 -17.29 -11.61
CA LYS A 293 -17.57 -17.49 -13.02
C LYS A 293 -16.36 -18.40 -13.26
N GLY A 294 -15.72 -18.91 -12.20
CA GLY A 294 -14.58 -19.81 -12.30
C GLY A 294 -13.26 -19.14 -12.65
N PHE A 295 -13.16 -17.81 -12.58
CA PHE A 295 -11.94 -17.07 -12.90
C PHE A 295 -10.73 -17.56 -12.07
N TYR A 296 -10.89 -17.71 -10.76
CA TYR A 296 -9.81 -18.19 -9.88
C TYR A 296 -9.50 -19.69 -10.03
N ARG A 297 -10.39 -20.48 -10.66
CA ARG A 297 -10.06 -21.86 -11.07
C ARG A 297 -9.13 -21.86 -12.28
N GLN A 298 -9.26 -20.88 -13.17
CA GLN A 298 -8.38 -20.70 -14.32
C GLN A 298 -7.03 -20.07 -13.92
N PHE A 299 -7.03 -19.14 -12.95
CA PHE A 299 -5.82 -18.43 -12.49
C PHE A 299 -5.56 -18.63 -10.98
N PRO A 300 -5.27 -19.85 -10.50
CA PRO A 300 -5.18 -20.15 -9.06
C PRO A 300 -4.04 -19.40 -8.35
N SER A 301 -2.96 -19.05 -9.05
CA SER A 301 -1.83 -18.30 -8.49
C SER A 301 -2.14 -16.83 -8.18
N SER A 302 -3.29 -16.32 -8.66
CA SER A 302 -3.78 -14.96 -8.42
C SER A 302 -4.58 -14.83 -7.11
N LEU A 303 -4.67 -15.91 -6.32
CA LEU A 303 -5.38 -15.93 -5.04
C LEU A 303 -4.47 -16.46 -3.93
N GLN A 304 -4.50 -15.83 -2.76
CA GLN A 304 -3.76 -16.25 -1.58
C GLN A 304 -4.53 -16.03 -0.28
N SER A 305 -4.23 -16.80 0.76
CA SER A 305 -4.90 -16.70 2.07
C SER A 305 -4.24 -15.71 3.03
N SER A 306 -2.97 -15.37 2.81
CA SER A 306 -2.25 -14.39 3.63
C SER A 306 -1.09 -13.78 2.84
N GLY A 307 -1.00 -12.45 2.90
CA GLY A 307 0.12 -11.68 2.38
C GLY A 307 1.37 -11.84 3.23
N PHE A 308 1.27 -11.87 4.56
CA PHE A 308 2.42 -12.13 5.44
C PHE A 308 3.03 -13.51 5.17
N LEU A 309 2.21 -14.57 5.11
CA LEU A 309 2.71 -15.91 4.82
C LEU A 309 3.29 -15.99 3.41
N LYS A 310 2.65 -15.33 2.42
CA LYS A 310 3.19 -15.27 1.07
C LYS A 310 4.54 -14.56 1.04
N PHE A 311 4.66 -13.42 1.69
CA PHE A 311 5.91 -12.67 1.81
C PHE A 311 7.03 -13.53 2.41
N LEU A 312 6.75 -14.22 3.52
CA LEU A 312 7.72 -15.14 4.13
C LEU A 312 8.06 -16.31 3.21
N GLN A 313 7.09 -16.85 2.47
CA GLN A 313 7.33 -17.90 1.48
C GLN A 313 8.25 -17.42 0.35
N LEU A 314 8.06 -16.21 -0.16
CA LEU A 314 8.86 -15.60 -1.22
C LEU A 314 10.26 -15.21 -0.71
N ALA A 315 10.36 -14.79 0.55
CA ALA A 315 11.64 -14.49 1.19
C ALA A 315 12.45 -15.75 1.55
N ARG A 316 11.80 -16.92 1.67
CA ARG A 316 12.48 -18.20 1.92
C ARG A 316 13.23 -18.67 0.68
N ASN A 317 14.48 -19.06 0.88
CA ASN A 317 15.28 -19.65 -0.18
C ASN A 317 14.83 -21.10 -0.43
N LYS A 318 14.10 -21.38 -1.52
CA LYS A 318 13.69 -22.77 -1.85
C LYS A 318 14.85 -23.69 -2.30
N LYS A 319 16.08 -23.20 -2.47
CA LYS A 319 17.21 -24.02 -2.97
C LYS A 319 18.37 -24.27 -1.98
N HIS A 320 18.61 -23.41 -0.98
CA HIS A 320 19.74 -23.57 -0.07
C HIS A 320 19.36 -23.17 1.35
N ASP A 321 19.20 -24.19 2.22
CA ASP A 321 18.93 -24.05 3.66
C ASP A 321 20.22 -23.94 4.50
N ASP A 322 21.37 -23.77 3.87
CA ASP A 322 22.61 -23.36 4.53
C ASP A 322 23.14 -22.06 3.90
N PHE A 323 23.81 -21.24 4.70
CA PHE A 323 24.18 -19.87 4.40
C PHE A 323 25.37 -19.74 3.41
N SER A 324 25.39 -20.52 2.32
CA SER A 324 26.53 -20.64 1.40
C SER A 324 26.36 -19.95 0.03
N GLY A 325 25.14 -19.77 -0.48
CA GLY A 325 24.92 -19.54 -1.92
C GLY A 325 25.26 -18.17 -2.54
N ALA A 326 25.55 -17.11 -1.78
CA ALA A 326 25.68 -15.76 -2.38
C ALA A 326 27.01 -15.50 -3.11
N ILE A 327 28.03 -16.37 -2.93
CA ILE A 327 29.36 -16.21 -3.56
C ILE A 327 29.60 -17.25 -4.64
N GLU A 328 29.07 -18.46 -4.51
CA GLU A 328 29.27 -19.53 -5.49
C GLU A 328 28.47 -19.33 -6.79
N ASP A 329 27.28 -18.71 -6.71
CA ASP A 329 26.46 -18.43 -7.90
C ASP A 329 27.06 -17.32 -8.79
N ALA A 330 27.91 -16.45 -8.23
CA ALA A 330 28.64 -15.43 -9.00
C ALA A 330 29.91 -15.96 -9.69
N MET A 331 30.35 -17.19 -9.35
CA MET A 331 31.62 -17.76 -9.81
C MET A 331 31.46 -19.02 -10.68
N ARG A 332 30.23 -19.44 -11.04
CA ARG A 332 29.98 -20.71 -11.77
C ARG A 332 29.26 -20.60 -13.12
N LEU A 333 29.24 -19.42 -13.74
CA LEU A 333 29.06 -19.22 -15.19
C LEU A 333 30.12 -18.24 -15.67
#